data_AF-A0A1A8NC54-F1
#
_entry.id   AF-A0A1A8NC54-F1
#
_cell.length_a   1.000
_cell.length_b   1.000
_cell.length_c   1.000
_cell.angle_alpha   90.00
_cell.angle_beta   90.00
_cell.angle_gamma   90.00
#
_symmetry.space_group_name_H-M   'P 1'
#
loop_
_entity.id
_entity.type
_entity.pdbx_description
1 polymer ?
#
loop_
_entity_poly.entity_id
_entity_poly.type
_entity_poly.pdbx_seq_one_letter_code
_entity_poly.pdbx_strand_id
1 'polypeptide(L)'
;QRDAWGPGFAASTVGTSVLVELARSVSDMVEHDGFKPRRSIVFASWSAGEYGSVGATEWLEGYLSSLGMKAFSYINLDGIVTGRNGFKVAASPLMHTLIEKALNEVYYEDKSLSSQFAKSDWESNILEPMQMDNAAYPFLAFSGIPSMSFRFTSGRSSYQYLGTLLDTQEKLNAATSSQVPQLAAAAGRFAGSIALRLVHDHLLQMNLRKYDKVIRFNVAKINAKIKAV
;
A
#
# COMPACT_ATOMS: atom_id res chain seq x y z
N GLN A 1 -7.43 -2.65 7.62
CA GLN A 1 -8.33 -2.17 8.68
C GLN A 1 -9.77 -2.55 8.34
N ARG A 2 -10.51 -3.11 9.31
CA ARG A 2 -11.92 -3.50 9.18
C ARG A 2 -12.86 -2.58 9.95
N ASP A 3 -12.44 -2.08 11.10
CA ASP A 3 -13.18 -1.08 11.86
C ASP A 3 -13.13 0.29 11.17
N ALA A 4 -14.11 1.12 11.45
CA ALA A 4 -14.13 2.51 11.02
C ALA A 4 -15.01 3.32 11.96
N TRP A 5 -14.74 4.63 12.07
CA TRP A 5 -15.70 5.54 12.67
C TRP A 5 -16.81 5.89 11.65
N GLY A 6 -18.07 5.71 12.05
CA GLY A 6 -19.20 5.90 11.13
C GLY A 6 -19.29 4.80 10.06
N PRO A 7 -19.82 5.11 8.86
CA PRO A 7 -20.01 4.10 7.82
C PRO A 7 -18.70 3.57 7.20
N GLY A 8 -17.64 4.38 7.17
CA GLY A 8 -16.30 3.92 6.80
C GLY A 8 -16.18 3.31 5.40
N PHE A 9 -16.91 3.85 4.41
CA PHE A 9 -16.95 3.24 3.09
C PHE A 9 -15.59 3.31 2.38
N ALA A 10 -14.97 4.49 2.31
CA ALA A 10 -13.62 4.65 1.77
C ALA A 10 -12.56 4.16 2.75
N ALA A 11 -12.72 4.42 4.06
CA ALA A 11 -11.74 4.08 5.08
C ALA A 11 -11.49 2.56 5.19
N SER A 12 -12.57 1.76 5.23
CA SER A 12 -12.50 0.33 5.56
C SER A 12 -13.15 -0.57 4.50
N THR A 13 -14.37 -0.22 4.05
CA THR A 13 -15.19 -1.14 3.25
C THR A 13 -14.54 -1.50 1.92
N VAL A 14 -14.03 -0.52 1.16
CA VAL A 14 -13.36 -0.76 -0.12
C VAL A 14 -12.09 -1.62 0.06
N GLY A 15 -11.24 -1.28 1.04
CA GLY A 15 -10.02 -2.02 1.33
C GLY A 15 -10.28 -3.47 1.73
N THR A 16 -11.24 -3.69 2.63
CA THR A 16 -11.67 -5.02 3.06
C THR A 16 -12.26 -5.82 1.91
N SER A 17 -13.03 -5.19 1.02
CA SER A 17 -13.59 -5.87 -0.16
C SER A 17 -12.49 -6.38 -1.10
N VAL A 18 -11.46 -5.56 -1.34
CA VAL A 18 -10.28 -5.96 -2.13
C VAL A 18 -9.48 -7.04 -1.43
N LEU A 19 -9.32 -6.97 -0.09
CA LEU A 19 -8.63 -8.00 0.69
C LEU A 19 -9.29 -9.38 0.52
N VAL A 20 -10.61 -9.44 0.67
CA VAL A 20 -11.38 -10.69 0.54
C VAL A 20 -11.33 -11.22 -0.90
N GLU A 21 -11.45 -10.34 -1.89
CA GLU A 21 -11.39 -10.74 -3.30
C GLU A 21 -10.00 -11.24 -3.72
N LEU A 22 -8.93 -10.65 -3.19
CA LEU A 22 -7.57 -11.15 -3.36
C LEU A 22 -7.39 -12.52 -2.69
N ALA A 23 -7.90 -12.70 -1.47
CA ALA A 23 -7.84 -13.99 -0.79
C ALA A 23 -8.59 -15.08 -1.57
N ARG A 24 -9.78 -14.75 -2.10
CA ARG A 24 -10.58 -15.64 -2.95
C ARG A 24 -9.82 -16.00 -4.23
N SER A 25 -9.34 -15.00 -4.96
CA SER A 25 -8.63 -15.20 -6.23
C SER A 25 -7.34 -16.02 -6.06
N VAL A 26 -6.58 -15.77 -4.99
CA VAL A 26 -5.36 -16.56 -4.69
C VAL A 26 -5.71 -17.99 -4.31
N SER A 27 -6.77 -18.20 -3.55
CA SER A 27 -7.24 -19.54 -3.19
C SER A 27 -7.67 -20.31 -4.45
N ASP A 28 -8.46 -19.69 -5.33
CA ASP A 28 -8.89 -20.27 -6.61
C ASP A 28 -7.67 -20.67 -7.47
N MET A 29 -6.66 -19.80 -7.58
CA MET A 29 -5.44 -20.11 -8.34
C MET A 29 -4.69 -21.33 -7.77
N VAL A 30 -4.67 -21.48 -6.44
CA VAL A 30 -4.01 -22.62 -5.76
C VAL A 30 -4.79 -23.91 -5.95
N GLU A 31 -6.12 -23.86 -5.78
CA GLU A 31 -6.99 -25.03 -5.80
C GLU A 31 -7.29 -25.53 -7.22
N HIS A 32 -7.42 -24.61 -8.18
CA HIS A 32 -7.94 -24.92 -9.52
C HIS A 32 -6.91 -24.72 -10.64
N ASP A 33 -6.01 -23.74 -10.53
CA ASP A 33 -5.05 -23.42 -11.60
C ASP A 33 -3.65 -24.01 -11.38
N GLY A 34 -3.44 -24.72 -10.27
CA GLY A 34 -2.17 -25.37 -9.93
C GLY A 34 -1.06 -24.41 -9.48
N PHE A 35 -1.40 -23.18 -9.11
CA PHE A 35 -0.45 -22.21 -8.57
C PHE A 35 0.11 -22.70 -7.23
N LYS A 36 1.45 -22.74 -7.12
CA LYS A 36 2.15 -23.14 -5.89
C LYS A 36 3.06 -22.01 -5.42
N PRO A 37 2.62 -21.17 -4.47
CA PRO A 37 3.44 -20.06 -3.99
C PRO A 37 4.67 -20.63 -3.25
N ARG A 38 5.86 -20.08 -3.51
CA ARG A 38 7.11 -20.50 -2.85
C ARG A 38 7.21 -20.01 -1.41
N ARG A 39 6.46 -18.95 -1.10
CA ARG A 39 6.39 -18.32 0.22
C ARG A 39 4.93 -18.18 0.61
N SER A 40 4.62 -18.32 1.89
CA SER A 40 3.26 -18.18 2.39
C SER A 40 2.74 -16.75 2.20
N ILE A 41 1.43 -16.64 1.93
CA ILE A 41 0.68 -15.38 1.95
C ILE A 41 -0.23 -15.42 3.18
N VAL A 42 -0.27 -14.33 3.93
CA VAL A 42 -1.19 -14.16 5.07
C VAL A 42 -2.08 -12.96 4.77
N PHE A 43 -3.39 -13.21 4.72
CA PHE A 43 -4.40 -12.15 4.62
C PHE A 43 -4.87 -11.78 6.04
N ALA A 44 -4.71 -10.52 6.42
CA ALA A 44 -5.02 -10.05 7.76
C ALA A 44 -6.06 -8.94 7.75
N SER A 45 -7.15 -9.14 8.50
CA SER A 45 -8.22 -8.16 8.69
C SER A 45 -8.14 -7.58 10.10
N TRP A 46 -7.38 -6.50 10.24
CA TRP A 46 -7.12 -5.83 11.52
C TRP A 46 -8.34 -5.07 12.04
N SER A 47 -8.46 -4.98 13.36
CA SER A 47 -9.43 -4.13 14.06
C SER A 47 -8.71 -3.07 14.91
N ALA A 48 -9.46 -2.11 15.45
CA ALA A 48 -8.95 -0.94 16.16
C ALA A 48 -7.90 -0.14 15.37
N GLY A 49 -8.06 -0.06 14.04
CA GLY A 49 -7.20 0.74 13.16
C GLY A 49 -7.38 2.24 13.36
N GLU A 50 -8.61 2.70 13.58
CA GLU A 50 -8.93 4.12 13.83
C GLU A 50 -8.25 4.67 15.10
N TYR A 51 -7.86 3.80 16.02
CA TYR A 51 -7.21 4.14 17.27
C TYR A 51 -5.67 4.12 17.18
N GLY A 52 -5.12 4.18 15.96
CA GLY A 52 -3.68 4.15 15.71
C GLY A 52 -3.14 2.76 15.39
N SER A 53 -3.84 2.01 14.53
CA SER A 53 -3.43 0.66 14.10
C SER A 53 -3.27 -0.34 15.24
N VAL A 54 -4.02 -0.19 16.34
CA VAL A 54 -3.83 -0.96 17.59
C VAL A 54 -3.82 -2.46 17.35
N GLY A 55 -4.81 -3.02 16.64
CA GLY A 55 -4.86 -4.47 16.43
C GLY A 55 -3.67 -5.03 15.63
N ALA A 56 -3.13 -4.24 14.70
CA ALA A 56 -1.93 -4.65 13.96
C ALA A 56 -0.67 -4.50 14.83
N THR A 57 -0.55 -3.40 15.57
CA THR A 57 0.58 -3.11 16.46
C THR A 57 0.69 -4.14 17.58
N GLU A 58 -0.40 -4.48 18.27
CA GLU A 58 -0.43 -5.51 19.32
C GLU A 58 0.00 -6.88 18.78
N TRP A 59 -0.41 -7.20 17.55
CA TRP A 59 0.05 -8.41 16.88
C TRP A 59 1.56 -8.35 16.62
N LEU A 60 2.11 -7.24 16.14
CA LEU A 60 3.55 -7.07 15.97
C LEU A 60 4.31 -7.21 17.29
N GLU A 61 3.82 -6.60 18.37
CA GLU A 61 4.42 -6.67 19.71
C GLU A 61 4.48 -8.11 20.23
N GLY A 62 3.40 -8.88 20.06
CA GLY A 62 3.36 -10.29 20.44
C GLY A 62 4.39 -11.18 19.72
N TYR A 63 4.87 -10.76 18.54
CA TYR A 63 5.84 -11.52 17.73
C TYR A 63 7.19 -10.81 17.54
N LEU A 64 7.48 -9.73 18.26
CA LEU A 64 8.61 -8.83 18.00
C LEU A 64 9.96 -9.56 17.85
N SER A 65 10.21 -10.58 18.67
CA SER A 65 11.45 -11.37 18.65
C SER A 65 11.58 -12.33 17.46
N SER A 66 10.48 -12.66 16.78
CA SER A 66 10.44 -13.70 15.75
C SER A 66 9.94 -13.23 14.38
N LEU A 67 9.21 -12.12 14.32
CA LEU A 67 8.48 -11.72 13.13
C LEU A 67 9.40 -11.21 12.03
N GLY A 68 10.44 -10.46 12.37
CA GLY A 68 11.46 -10.01 11.41
C GLY A 68 12.19 -11.16 10.70
N MET A 69 12.15 -12.37 11.26
CA MET A 69 12.71 -13.57 10.62
C MET A 69 11.72 -14.32 9.71
N LYS A 70 10.42 -13.98 9.75
CA LYS A 70 9.36 -14.70 9.03
C LYS A 70 8.65 -13.82 7.99
N ALA A 71 8.25 -12.61 8.38
CA ALA A 71 7.59 -11.67 7.49
C ALA A 71 8.62 -10.79 6.78
N PHE A 72 8.65 -10.88 5.45
CA PHE A 72 9.63 -10.15 4.63
C PHE A 72 9.00 -8.98 3.86
N SER A 73 7.67 -8.84 3.89
CA SER A 73 6.97 -7.69 3.28
C SER A 73 5.57 -7.52 3.88
N TYR A 74 5.07 -6.29 3.92
CA TYR A 74 3.68 -5.96 4.25
C TYR A 74 3.06 -5.04 3.18
N ILE A 75 1.82 -5.32 2.77
CA ILE A 75 1.06 -4.52 1.80
C ILE A 75 -0.22 -4.06 2.49
N ASN A 76 -0.35 -2.75 2.68
CA ASN A 76 -1.54 -2.15 3.29
C ASN A 76 -2.61 -1.83 2.24
N LEU A 77 -3.87 -2.14 2.55
CA LEU A 77 -5.03 -1.93 1.68
C LEU A 77 -6.03 -0.90 2.25
N ASP A 78 -5.62 -0.12 3.24
CA ASP A 78 -6.49 0.88 3.88
C ASP A 78 -6.60 2.13 3.00
N GLY A 79 -7.81 2.66 2.86
CA GLY A 79 -8.04 3.90 2.10
C GLY A 79 -7.55 3.86 0.65
N ILE A 80 -7.52 2.69 0.00
CA ILE A 80 -6.96 2.50 -1.35
C ILE A 80 -7.67 3.31 -2.45
N VAL A 81 -8.90 3.75 -2.22
CA VAL A 81 -9.66 4.60 -3.14
C VAL A 81 -10.22 5.80 -2.38
N THR A 82 -9.69 6.99 -2.69
CA THR A 82 -10.11 8.29 -2.12
C THR A 82 -10.38 9.34 -3.20
N GLY A 83 -10.26 8.97 -4.47
CA GLY A 83 -10.49 9.78 -5.66
C GLY A 83 -9.99 9.04 -6.90
N ARG A 84 -10.00 9.69 -8.06
CA ARG A 84 -9.65 9.06 -9.36
C ARG A 84 -8.53 9.73 -10.17
N ASN A 85 -8.11 10.92 -9.77
CA ASN A 85 -7.25 11.80 -10.60
C ASN A 85 -5.76 11.72 -10.26
N GLY A 86 -5.38 10.92 -9.26
CA GLY A 86 -3.99 10.73 -8.84
C GLY A 86 -3.77 9.34 -8.27
N PHE A 87 -2.50 8.97 -8.18
CA PHE A 87 -2.05 7.72 -7.56
C PHE A 87 -0.84 8.01 -6.69
N LYS A 88 -0.88 7.56 -5.44
CA LYS A 88 0.18 7.79 -4.45
C LYS A 88 0.59 6.48 -3.80
N VAL A 89 1.89 6.35 -3.51
CA VAL A 89 2.47 5.17 -2.85
C VAL A 89 3.45 5.63 -1.77
N ALA A 90 3.24 5.18 -0.54
CA ALA A 90 4.21 5.26 0.53
C ALA A 90 4.85 3.89 0.71
N ALA A 91 6.16 3.77 0.58
CA ALA A 91 6.82 2.47 0.65
C ALA A 91 8.26 2.54 1.15
N SER A 92 8.77 1.39 1.62
CA SER A 92 10.21 1.20 1.81
C SER A 92 10.96 1.33 0.48
N PRO A 93 12.14 2.00 0.45
CA PRO A 93 13.01 2.07 -0.73
C PRO A 93 13.28 0.71 -1.38
N LEU A 94 13.30 -0.37 -0.60
CA LEU A 94 13.52 -1.73 -1.09
C LEU A 94 12.49 -2.17 -2.12
N MET A 95 11.25 -1.69 -2.00
CA MET A 95 10.13 -2.08 -2.85
C MET A 95 9.99 -1.20 -4.09
N HIS A 96 10.76 -0.11 -4.23
CA HIS A 96 10.55 0.88 -5.31
C HIS A 96 10.61 0.27 -6.71
N THR A 97 11.58 -0.62 -6.98
CA THR A 97 11.69 -1.28 -8.29
C THR A 97 10.52 -2.22 -8.58
N LEU A 98 9.99 -2.89 -7.55
CA LEU A 98 8.84 -3.77 -7.68
C LEU A 98 7.56 -2.95 -7.97
N ILE A 99 7.39 -1.84 -7.24
CA ILE A 99 6.30 -0.87 -7.44
C ILE A 99 6.34 -0.28 -8.85
N GLU A 100 7.50 0.17 -9.30
CA GLU A 100 7.70 0.73 -10.65
C GLU A 100 7.29 -0.26 -11.74
N LYS A 101 7.67 -1.54 -11.61
CA LYS A 101 7.23 -2.56 -12.57
C LYS A 101 5.72 -2.77 -12.54
N ALA A 102 5.12 -2.89 -11.35
CA ALA A 102 3.67 -3.05 -11.20
C ALA A 102 2.89 -1.87 -11.79
N LEU A 103 3.40 -0.63 -11.65
CA LEU A 103 2.82 0.57 -12.26
C LEU A 103 2.78 0.50 -13.79
N ASN A 104 3.77 -0.13 -14.42
CA ASN A 104 3.84 -0.27 -15.87
C ASN A 104 2.92 -1.38 -16.41
N GLU A 105 2.58 -2.37 -15.59
CA GLU A 105 1.83 -3.57 -16.01
C GLU A 105 0.34 -3.49 -15.69
N VAL A 106 -0.06 -2.69 -14.70
CA VAL A 106 -1.46 -2.57 -14.30
C VAL A 106 -2.13 -1.46 -15.10
N TYR A 107 -3.25 -1.80 -15.74
CA TYR A 107 -4.02 -0.89 -16.58
C TYR A 107 -5.30 -0.40 -15.89
N TYR A 108 -5.63 0.86 -16.13
CA TYR A 108 -6.88 1.54 -15.79
C TYR A 108 -7.24 2.50 -16.94
N GLU A 109 -8.49 2.49 -17.40
CA GLU A 109 -8.95 3.31 -18.55
C GLU A 109 -8.02 3.22 -19.78
N ASP A 110 -7.65 1.99 -20.16
CA ASP A 110 -6.79 1.65 -21.31
C ASP A 110 -5.35 2.22 -21.25
N LYS A 111 -4.93 2.70 -20.09
CA LYS A 111 -3.58 3.23 -19.84
C LYS A 111 -2.94 2.51 -18.66
N SER A 112 -1.61 2.33 -18.69
CA SER A 112 -0.91 1.85 -17.50
C SER A 112 -0.94 2.93 -16.41
N LEU A 113 -0.96 2.52 -15.14
CA LEU A 113 -0.91 3.46 -14.01
C LEU A 113 0.30 4.40 -14.11
N SER A 114 1.43 3.88 -14.61
CA SER A 114 2.62 4.66 -14.91
C SER A 114 2.32 5.76 -15.95
N SER A 115 1.80 5.41 -17.12
CA SER A 115 1.51 6.40 -18.18
C SER A 115 0.48 7.46 -17.76
N GLN A 116 -0.43 7.11 -16.85
CA GLN A 116 -1.49 8.00 -16.39
C GLN A 116 -1.04 8.92 -15.25
N PHE A 117 -0.25 8.43 -14.30
CA PHE A 117 0.04 9.14 -13.04
C PHE A 117 1.52 9.50 -12.82
N ALA A 118 2.46 8.78 -13.42
CA ALA A 118 3.90 8.99 -13.19
C ALA A 118 4.44 10.27 -13.85
N LYS A 119 3.82 10.72 -14.94
CA LYS A 119 4.30 11.85 -15.77
C LYS A 119 5.77 11.63 -16.19
N SER A 120 6.63 12.65 -16.06
CA SER A 120 8.05 12.59 -16.44
C SER A 120 8.96 11.94 -15.39
N ASP A 121 8.52 11.86 -14.13
CA ASP A 121 9.29 11.28 -13.03
C ASP A 121 8.34 10.65 -12.01
N TRP A 122 8.29 9.31 -12.02
CA TRP A 122 7.39 8.57 -11.16
C TRP A 122 7.75 8.72 -9.67
N GLU A 123 9.03 8.85 -9.33
CA GLU A 123 9.45 8.95 -7.92
C GLU A 123 8.89 10.22 -7.30
N SER A 124 9.00 11.38 -7.98
CA SER A 124 8.45 12.64 -7.46
C SER A 124 6.92 12.73 -7.54
N ASN A 125 6.29 12.10 -8.54
CA ASN A 125 4.84 12.22 -8.74
C ASN A 125 4.02 11.19 -7.93
N ILE A 126 4.56 10.00 -7.69
CA ILE A 126 3.82 8.90 -7.04
C ILE A 126 4.29 8.67 -5.61
N LEU A 127 5.60 8.71 -5.33
CA LEU A 127 6.09 8.40 -3.99
C LEU A 127 5.75 9.52 -2.99
N GLU A 128 5.43 9.11 -1.78
CA GLU A 128 5.27 9.99 -0.63
C GLU A 128 5.86 9.34 0.63
N PRO A 129 6.19 10.12 1.67
CA PRO A 129 6.70 9.55 2.91
C PRO A 129 5.63 8.74 3.64
N MET A 130 6.02 7.59 4.19
CA MET A 130 5.17 6.81 5.10
C MET A 130 4.85 7.64 6.35
N GLN A 131 3.56 7.85 6.61
CA GLN A 131 3.05 8.62 7.76
C GLN A 131 2.72 7.70 8.93
N MET A 132 2.74 8.22 10.17
CA MET A 132 2.50 7.44 11.38
C MET A 132 1.06 6.91 11.51
N ASP A 133 0.10 7.59 10.89
CA ASP A 133 -1.31 7.19 10.84
C ASP A 133 -1.57 6.03 9.85
N ASN A 134 -0.55 5.59 9.12
CA ASN A 134 -0.65 4.48 8.19
C ASN A 134 -0.35 3.14 8.88
N ALA A 135 -1.20 2.13 8.71
CA ALA A 135 -0.98 0.79 9.27
C ALA A 135 0.30 0.09 8.76
N ALA A 136 0.87 0.50 7.62
CA ALA A 136 2.19 0.03 7.18
C ALA A 136 3.37 0.63 7.95
N TYR A 137 3.17 1.75 8.67
CA TYR A 137 4.21 2.43 9.42
C TYR A 137 4.81 1.57 10.54
N PRO A 138 4.04 0.96 11.47
CA PRO A 138 4.63 0.14 12.52
C PRO A 138 5.37 -1.10 11.97
N PHE A 139 4.90 -1.70 10.87
CA PHE A 139 5.64 -2.79 10.21
C PHE A 139 7.03 -2.33 9.77
N LEU A 140 7.14 -1.13 9.18
CA LEU A 140 8.41 -0.59 8.71
C LEU A 140 9.28 -0.01 9.83
N ALA A 141 8.74 0.91 10.62
CA ALA A 141 9.49 1.71 11.58
C ALA A 141 9.77 0.98 12.89
N PHE A 142 8.87 0.12 13.34
CA PHE A 142 9.02 -0.64 14.58
C PHE A 142 9.58 -2.05 14.35
N SER A 143 9.05 -2.79 13.37
CA SER A 143 9.46 -4.18 13.11
C SER A 143 10.53 -4.37 12.03
N GLY A 144 10.90 -3.31 11.28
CA GLY A 144 11.90 -3.39 10.21
C GLY A 144 11.45 -4.18 8.97
N ILE A 145 10.16 -4.45 8.82
CA ILE A 145 9.58 -5.19 7.70
C ILE A 145 9.36 -4.22 6.53
N PRO A 146 9.92 -4.48 5.33
CA PRO A 146 9.66 -3.66 4.15
C PRO A 146 8.16 -3.58 3.88
N SER A 147 7.60 -2.37 3.89
CA SER A 147 6.15 -2.19 3.84
C SER A 147 5.76 -1.17 2.79
N MET A 148 4.54 -1.30 2.26
CA MET A 148 3.94 -0.34 1.34
C MET A 148 2.48 -0.06 1.67
N SER A 149 2.04 1.12 1.30
CA SER A 149 0.65 1.57 1.25
C SER A 149 0.46 2.38 -0.03
N PHE A 150 -0.73 2.32 -0.62
CA PHE A 150 -1.01 3.05 -1.85
C PHE A 150 -2.46 3.51 -1.89
N ARG A 151 -2.76 4.53 -2.69
CA ARG A 151 -4.12 5.02 -2.87
C ARG A 151 -4.32 5.74 -4.20
N PHE A 152 -5.49 5.54 -4.80
CA PHE A 152 -6.04 6.46 -5.78
C PHE A 152 -6.58 7.70 -5.06
N THR A 153 -6.24 8.89 -5.55
CA THR A 153 -6.54 10.18 -4.90
C THR A 153 -7.25 11.13 -5.85
N SER A 154 -7.79 12.22 -5.32
CA SER A 154 -8.33 13.33 -6.12
C SER A 154 -7.24 14.24 -6.71
N GLY A 155 -5.97 13.83 -6.64
CA GLY A 155 -4.81 14.62 -7.04
C GLY A 155 -4.25 15.42 -5.87
N ARG A 156 -4.56 16.71 -5.79
CA ARG A 156 -3.98 17.63 -4.79
C ARG A 156 -4.77 17.71 -3.48
N SER A 157 -6.05 17.33 -3.47
CA SER A 157 -6.89 17.36 -2.27
C SER A 157 -7.01 15.98 -1.64
N SER A 158 -6.95 15.97 -0.31
CA SER A 158 -7.33 14.80 0.50
C SER A 158 -8.85 14.60 0.46
N TYR A 159 -9.29 13.35 0.63
CA TYR A 159 -10.71 13.03 0.73
C TYR A 159 -11.28 13.53 2.05
N GLN A 160 -12.16 14.52 1.98
CA GLN A 160 -12.62 15.30 3.12
C GLN A 160 -13.57 14.56 4.07
N TYR A 161 -14.11 13.41 3.66
CA TYR A 161 -15.07 12.65 4.45
C TYR A 161 -14.44 11.52 5.26
N LEU A 162 -13.14 11.25 5.09
CA LEU A 162 -12.43 10.22 5.84
C LEU A 162 -12.56 10.47 7.35
N GLY A 163 -12.92 9.44 8.12
CA GLY A 163 -13.12 9.55 9.57
C GLY A 163 -14.36 10.34 9.98
N THR A 164 -15.34 10.53 9.08
CA THR A 164 -16.59 11.25 9.37
C THR A 164 -17.82 10.37 9.11
N LEU A 165 -19.00 10.77 9.63
CA LEU A 165 -20.28 10.11 9.33
C LEU A 165 -20.67 10.21 7.85
N LEU A 166 -19.99 11.07 7.09
CA LEU A 166 -20.20 11.28 5.67
C LEU A 166 -19.30 10.39 4.80
N ASP A 167 -18.50 9.48 5.38
CA ASP A 167 -17.77 8.45 4.61
C ASP A 167 -18.72 7.36 4.08
N THR A 168 -19.64 7.77 3.20
CA THR A 168 -20.67 6.93 2.62
C THR A 168 -20.33 6.56 1.18
N GLN A 169 -20.95 5.48 0.69
CA GLN A 169 -20.84 5.05 -0.71
C GLN A 169 -21.19 6.16 -1.69
N GLU A 170 -22.24 6.94 -1.41
CA GLU A 170 -22.68 8.06 -2.25
C GLU A 170 -21.60 9.14 -2.39
N LYS A 171 -20.96 9.52 -1.27
CA LYS A 171 -19.90 10.54 -1.28
C LYS A 171 -18.65 10.05 -1.99
N LEU A 172 -18.26 8.79 -1.79
CA LEU A 172 -17.10 8.24 -2.50
C LEU A 172 -17.39 8.09 -4.00
N ASN A 173 -18.61 7.67 -4.38
CA ASN A 173 -19.03 7.64 -5.79
C ASN A 173 -18.97 9.04 -6.41
N ALA A 174 -19.44 10.08 -5.72
CA ALA A 174 -19.32 11.45 -6.20
C ALA A 174 -17.85 11.87 -6.43
N ALA A 175 -16.94 11.51 -5.51
CA ALA A 175 -15.52 11.83 -5.62
C ALA A 175 -14.77 11.04 -6.72
N THR A 176 -15.31 9.90 -7.13
CA THR A 176 -14.69 8.98 -8.11
C THR A 176 -15.44 8.93 -9.44
N SER A 177 -16.43 9.79 -9.65
CA SER A 177 -17.31 9.73 -10.83
C SER A 177 -17.98 8.35 -11.00
N SER A 178 -18.36 7.74 -9.88
CA SER A 178 -18.99 6.41 -9.77
C SER A 178 -18.10 5.24 -10.25
N GLN A 179 -16.78 5.42 -10.28
CA GLN A 179 -15.83 4.40 -10.72
C GLN A 179 -15.17 3.64 -9.56
N VAL A 180 -15.76 3.65 -8.35
CA VAL A 180 -15.21 2.93 -7.19
C VAL A 180 -14.91 1.46 -7.52
N PRO A 181 -15.79 0.67 -8.18
CA PRO A 181 -15.49 -0.72 -8.49
C PRO A 181 -14.29 -0.90 -9.43
N GLN A 182 -14.18 -0.06 -10.46
CA GLN A 182 -13.09 -0.12 -11.44
C GLN A 182 -11.75 0.26 -10.81
N LEU A 183 -11.74 1.30 -9.96
CA LEU A 183 -10.57 1.72 -9.19
C LEU A 183 -10.16 0.65 -8.17
N ALA A 184 -11.13 0.04 -7.47
CA ALA A 184 -10.87 -1.05 -6.53
C ALA A 184 -10.30 -2.29 -7.25
N ALA A 185 -10.80 -2.62 -8.44
CA ALA A 185 -10.25 -3.69 -9.26
C ALA A 185 -8.80 -3.39 -9.72
N ALA A 186 -8.51 -2.16 -10.14
CA ALA A 186 -7.15 -1.74 -10.49
C ALA A 186 -6.22 -1.78 -9.27
N ALA A 187 -6.69 -1.33 -8.10
CA ALA A 187 -5.98 -1.42 -6.83
C ALA A 187 -5.67 -2.88 -6.44
N GLY A 188 -6.65 -3.77 -6.59
CA GLY A 188 -6.50 -5.20 -6.37
C GLY A 188 -5.45 -5.81 -7.30
N ARG A 189 -5.50 -5.52 -8.61
CA ARG A 189 -4.46 -5.98 -9.56
C ARG A 189 -3.07 -5.45 -9.20
N PHE A 190 -2.97 -4.20 -8.76
CA PHE A 190 -1.71 -3.61 -8.30
C PHE A 190 -1.14 -4.32 -7.08
N ALA A 191 -1.90 -4.46 -6.00
CA ALA A 191 -1.47 -5.20 -4.82
C ALA A 191 -1.19 -6.68 -5.12
N GLY A 192 -2.06 -7.33 -5.89
CA GLY A 192 -1.96 -8.73 -6.28
C GLY A 192 -0.72 -9.02 -7.12
N SER A 193 -0.40 -8.19 -8.11
CA SER A 193 0.81 -8.36 -8.93
C SER A 193 2.10 -8.28 -8.10
N ILE A 194 2.16 -7.36 -7.15
CA ILE A 194 3.28 -7.22 -6.21
C ILE A 194 3.37 -8.44 -5.30
N ALA A 195 2.24 -8.85 -4.69
CA ALA A 195 2.17 -10.01 -3.81
C ALA A 195 2.60 -11.30 -4.53
N LEU A 196 2.10 -11.53 -5.76
CA LEU A 196 2.44 -12.69 -6.57
C LEU A 196 3.93 -12.75 -6.88
N ARG A 197 4.57 -11.63 -7.27
CA ARG A 197 6.02 -11.59 -7.50
C ARG A 197 6.81 -11.91 -6.25
N LEU A 198 6.40 -11.36 -5.10
CA LEU A 198 7.03 -11.60 -3.81
C LEU A 198 6.99 -13.08 -3.40
N VAL A 199 5.91 -13.79 -3.74
CA VAL A 199 5.74 -15.21 -3.35
C VAL A 199 6.13 -16.21 -4.43
N HIS A 200 6.17 -15.83 -5.70
CA HIS A 200 6.45 -16.75 -6.81
C HIS A 200 7.93 -16.73 -7.20
N ASP A 201 8.55 -15.55 -7.28
CA ASP A 201 9.91 -15.41 -7.81
C ASP A 201 10.92 -16.09 -6.87
N HIS A 202 11.95 -16.71 -7.47
CA HIS A 202 13.01 -17.35 -6.69
C HIS A 202 13.79 -16.31 -5.86
N LEU A 203 14.12 -15.18 -6.48
CA LEU A 203 14.79 -14.06 -5.83
C LEU A 203 13.77 -13.05 -5.33
N LEU A 204 13.94 -12.59 -4.09
CA LEU A 204 13.19 -11.44 -3.58
C LEU A 204 13.66 -10.18 -4.33
N GLN A 205 12.76 -9.54 -5.08
CA GLN A 205 13.06 -8.33 -5.85
C GLN A 205 13.17 -7.07 -4.96
N MET A 206 13.96 -7.15 -3.88
CA MET A 206 14.24 -6.05 -2.97
C MET A 206 15.52 -5.32 -3.40
N ASN A 207 15.41 -4.03 -3.74
CA ASN A 207 16.51 -3.24 -4.29
C ASN A 207 17.23 -2.43 -3.21
N LEU A 208 18.30 -2.99 -2.64
CA LEU A 208 19.13 -2.33 -1.63
C LEU A 208 19.73 -1.00 -2.11
N ARG A 209 20.06 -0.87 -3.40
CA ARG A 209 20.68 0.36 -3.95
C ARG A 209 19.77 1.57 -3.85
N LYS A 210 18.45 1.38 -3.70
CA LYS A 210 17.52 2.49 -3.47
C LYS A 210 17.77 3.21 -2.14
N TYR A 211 18.36 2.53 -1.14
CA TYR A 211 18.79 3.20 0.09
C TYR A 211 20.01 4.11 -0.08
N ASP A 212 20.87 3.88 -1.09
CA ASP A 212 22.07 4.73 -1.28
C ASP A 212 21.69 6.20 -1.47
N LYS A 213 20.64 6.47 -2.27
CA LYS A 213 20.11 7.81 -2.51
C LYS A 213 19.60 8.43 -1.21
N VAL A 214 18.88 7.66 -0.40
CA VAL A 214 18.32 8.11 0.89
C VAL A 214 19.43 8.43 1.90
N ILE A 215 20.40 7.54 2.05
CA ILE A 215 21.53 7.71 2.97
C ILE A 215 22.36 8.94 2.57
N ARG A 216 22.74 9.05 1.29
CA ARG A 216 23.53 10.19 0.79
C ARG A 216 22.82 11.52 0.99
N PHE A 217 21.51 11.56 0.73
CA PHE A 217 20.70 12.75 0.96
C PHE A 217 20.69 13.19 2.42
N ASN A 218 20.50 12.25 3.35
CA ASN A 218 20.52 12.54 4.79
C ASN A 218 21.92 12.96 5.28
N VAL A 219 22.98 12.29 4.83
CA VAL A 219 24.37 12.66 5.14
C VAL A 219 24.67 14.07 4.65
N ALA A 220 24.28 14.43 3.42
CA ALA A 220 24.46 15.77 2.88
C ALA A 220 23.73 16.83 3.73
N LYS A 221 22.50 16.56 4.15
CA LYS A 221 21.73 17.45 5.05
C LYS A 221 22.38 17.63 6.41
N ILE A 222 22.85 16.55 7.04
CA ILE A 222 23.53 16.59 8.34
C ILE A 222 24.82 17.40 8.22
N ASN A 223 25.63 17.13 7.19
CA ASN A 223 26.88 17.85 6.95
C ASN A 223 26.66 19.34 6.71
N ALA A 224 25.59 19.72 5.98
CA ALA A 224 25.23 21.12 5.78
C ALA A 224 24.90 21.83 7.10
N LYS A 225 24.20 21.15 8.03
CA LYS A 225 23.92 21.70 9.36
C LYS A 225 25.17 21.82 10.23
N ILE A 226 26.06 20.81 10.20
CA ILE A 226 27.32 20.85 10.96
C ILE A 226 28.20 22.02 10.51
N LYS A 227 28.26 22.30 9.20
CA LYS A 227 29.04 23.43 8.66
C LYS A 227 28.46 24.82 8.98
N ALA A 228 27.20 24.88 9.41
CA ALA A 228 26.52 26.14 9.74
C ALA A 228 26.66 26.52 11.23
N VAL A 229 27.23 25.64 12.05
CA VAL A 229 27.58 25.83 13.46
C VAL A 229 29.07 26.16 13.56
#